data_AF-A0A952LEM8-F1
#
_entry.id   AF-A0A952LEM8-F1
#
_cell.length_a   1.000
_cell.length_b   1.000
_cell.length_c   1.000
_cell.angle_alpha   90.00
_cell.angle_beta   90.00
_cell.angle_gamma   90.00
#
_symmetry.space_group_name_H-M   'P 1'
#
loop_
_entity.id
_entity.type
_entity.pdbx_description
1 polymer ?
#
loop_
_entity_poly.entity_id
_entity_poly.type
_entity_poly.pdbx_seq_one_letter_code
_entity_poly.pdbx_strand_id
1 'polypeptide(L)'
;MKSLKEALGILLEEQYAPYLVSSLYLRLFPEDRVDKKYLRVFKDMVKAQKEHLKFRKLDKEVHESILEDFEKMGEFLSVPENLDGCRGIAMFSCSAKNIFEPIKLPYTYRNRLMVAPDPLVREIAAIDEELGIIGVILIDRKHVRFFLMDFENIGEVADFLEPLATRAHKFHSGGASLKGAEGTFTYSMPSRVAAPNMVQHGIGEYRFNMRIQEEKHRLFKIANDALMEAWKKTKFDKLVIGSEREDIREIEDHLHSYLLNILVGYVRLNPSEATEHMVRNAVLELLWQKDREQEEELVNTLLELKGKGLAVEGLSKVLEQLYMGNVKTLLVAEDFESSGYFCPNSHIPMLNPECPLPGEEPYPVEDIVDETIELALDERAAIEIIVREDLQKKFDGVGALLRWKI
;
A
#
# COMPACT_ATOMS: atom_id res chain seq x y z
N MET A 1 -3.55 -8.16 -19.04
CA MET A 1 -2.41 -7.22 -18.99
C MET A 1 -1.14 -8.05 -18.97
N LYS A 2 -0.04 -7.51 -19.48
CA LYS A 2 1.27 -8.16 -19.40
C LYS A 2 1.73 -8.19 -17.93
N SER A 3 2.65 -9.08 -17.59
CA SER A 3 3.31 -9.02 -16.27
C SER A 3 4.12 -7.73 -16.16
N LEU A 4 4.33 -7.25 -14.94
CA LEU A 4 5.11 -6.04 -14.64
C LEU A 4 6.50 -6.15 -15.25
N LYS A 5 7.14 -7.32 -15.12
CA LYS A 5 8.46 -7.57 -15.69
C LYS A 5 8.48 -7.45 -17.21
N GLU A 6 7.46 -7.95 -17.89
CA GLU A 6 7.34 -7.82 -19.35
C GLU A 6 7.09 -6.36 -19.76
N ALA A 7 6.21 -5.65 -19.05
CA ALA A 7 5.91 -4.25 -19.33
C ALA A 7 7.15 -3.36 -19.12
N LEU A 8 7.87 -3.54 -18.00
CA LEU A 8 9.11 -2.83 -17.71
C LEU A 8 10.23 -3.21 -18.70
N GLY A 9 10.30 -4.47 -19.12
CA GLY A 9 11.24 -4.91 -20.15
C GLY A 9 11.04 -4.14 -21.46
N ILE A 10 9.79 -4.05 -21.94
CA ILE A 10 9.45 -3.28 -23.15
C ILE A 10 9.81 -1.80 -22.99
N LEU A 11 9.51 -1.22 -21.82
CA LEU A 11 9.76 0.20 -21.56
C LEU A 11 11.24 0.56 -21.44
N LEU A 12 12.08 -0.36 -20.98
CA LEU A 12 13.50 -0.10 -20.73
C LEU A 12 14.42 -0.54 -21.88
N GLU A 13 13.95 -1.40 -22.77
CA GLU A 13 14.74 -1.86 -23.93
C GLU A 13 14.78 -0.85 -25.08
N GLU A 14 13.76 0.02 -25.18
CA GLU A 14 13.59 0.89 -26.33
C GLU A 14 14.30 2.24 -26.19
N GLN A 15 14.80 2.75 -27.33
CA GLN A 15 15.31 4.12 -27.42
C GLN A 15 14.24 5.04 -28.00
N TYR A 16 13.75 5.96 -27.17
CA TYR A 16 12.64 6.84 -27.50
C TYR A 16 13.05 8.07 -28.31
N ALA A 17 14.29 8.56 -28.13
CA ALA A 17 14.82 9.70 -28.85
C ALA A 17 14.64 9.55 -30.39
N PRO A 18 14.24 10.63 -31.11
CA PRO A 18 14.02 12.00 -30.62
C PRO A 18 12.62 12.26 -30.02
N TYR A 19 11.77 11.23 -29.92
CA TYR A 19 10.43 11.36 -29.33
C TYR A 19 10.48 11.34 -27.81
N LEU A 20 9.41 11.83 -27.19
CA LEU A 20 9.23 11.83 -25.74
C LEU A 20 8.17 10.80 -25.36
N VAL A 21 8.23 10.36 -24.10
CA VAL A 21 7.27 9.43 -23.50
C VAL A 21 6.36 10.20 -22.55
N SER A 22 5.06 10.03 -22.75
CA SER A 22 4.05 10.49 -21.80
C SER A 22 3.91 9.46 -20.69
N SER A 23 4.20 9.85 -19.45
CA SER A 23 4.08 9.02 -18.25
C SER A 23 2.97 9.57 -17.37
N LEU A 24 1.91 8.79 -17.15
CA LEU A 24 0.77 9.15 -16.32
C LEU A 24 0.74 8.27 -15.08
N TYR A 25 0.62 8.87 -13.90
CA TYR A 25 0.27 8.23 -12.64
C TYR A 25 -1.06 8.80 -12.16
N LEU A 26 -2.06 7.94 -12.02
CA LEU A 26 -3.41 8.36 -11.67
C LEU A 26 -3.98 7.53 -10.51
N ARG A 27 -4.45 8.24 -9.50
CA ARG A 27 -5.13 7.72 -8.32
C ARG A 27 -6.55 7.30 -8.67
N LEU A 28 -6.94 6.10 -8.24
CA LEU A 28 -8.20 5.43 -8.58
C LEU A 28 -8.89 4.82 -7.35
N PHE A 29 -8.87 5.53 -6.23
CA PHE A 29 -9.64 5.15 -5.05
C PHE A 29 -11.16 5.22 -5.32
N PRO A 30 -12.02 4.60 -4.49
CA PRO A 30 -13.45 4.57 -4.71
C PRO A 30 -14.05 5.96 -4.86
N GLU A 31 -13.56 6.93 -4.11
CA GLU A 31 -13.98 8.34 -4.17
C GLU A 31 -13.65 9.00 -5.51
N ASP A 32 -12.55 8.61 -6.14
CA ASP A 32 -12.12 9.15 -7.44
C ASP A 32 -12.92 8.55 -8.60
N ARG A 33 -13.50 7.37 -8.40
CA ARG A 33 -14.35 6.67 -9.39
C ARG A 33 -15.77 7.22 -9.43
N VAL A 34 -16.26 7.82 -8.35
CA VAL A 34 -17.57 8.47 -8.29
C VAL A 34 -17.66 9.54 -9.39
N ASP A 35 -18.74 9.50 -10.17
CA ASP A 35 -18.99 10.40 -11.31
C ASP A 35 -17.84 10.51 -12.32
N LYS A 36 -16.96 9.49 -12.36
CA LYS A 36 -15.73 9.49 -13.15
C LYS A 36 -14.84 10.72 -12.87
N LYS A 37 -14.72 11.14 -11.61
CA LYS A 37 -13.88 12.27 -11.17
C LYS A 37 -12.44 12.13 -11.70
N TYR A 38 -11.87 10.93 -11.71
CA TYR A 38 -10.53 10.66 -12.27
C TYR A 38 -10.36 11.13 -13.73
N LEU A 39 -11.40 11.05 -14.58
CA LEU A 39 -11.34 11.56 -15.96
C LEU A 39 -11.27 13.08 -16.02
N ARG A 40 -11.91 13.77 -15.06
CA ARG A 40 -11.83 15.23 -14.98
C ARG A 40 -10.42 15.66 -14.59
N VAL A 41 -9.88 15.05 -13.54
CA VAL A 41 -8.49 15.29 -13.10
C VAL A 41 -7.51 15.04 -14.24
N PHE A 42 -7.65 13.93 -14.97
CA PHE A 42 -6.85 13.66 -16.16
C PHE A 42 -6.95 14.76 -17.23
N LYS A 43 -8.16 15.22 -17.57
CA LYS A 43 -8.36 16.29 -18.57
C LYS A 43 -7.74 17.62 -18.13
N ASP A 44 -7.82 17.93 -16.85
CA ASP A 44 -7.22 19.14 -16.28
C ASP A 44 -5.68 19.06 -16.38
N MET A 45 -5.08 17.92 -16.03
CA MET A 45 -3.63 17.68 -16.22
C MET A 45 -3.19 17.75 -17.68
N VAL A 46 -3.97 17.16 -18.60
CA VAL A 46 -3.69 17.23 -20.05
C VAL A 46 -3.72 18.69 -20.53
N LYS A 47 -4.66 19.50 -20.03
CA LYS A 47 -4.73 20.92 -20.37
C LYS A 47 -3.51 21.68 -19.87
N ALA A 48 -3.09 21.46 -18.62
CA ALA A 48 -1.88 22.07 -18.05
C ALA A 48 -0.63 21.67 -18.84
N GLN A 49 -0.46 20.37 -19.14
CA GLN A 49 0.69 19.90 -19.92
C GLN A 49 0.71 20.47 -21.35
N LYS A 50 -0.45 20.63 -22.01
CA LYS A 50 -0.50 21.27 -23.34
C LYS A 50 -0.04 22.73 -23.32
N GLU A 51 -0.29 23.47 -22.24
CA GLU A 51 0.25 24.82 -22.07
C GLU A 51 1.76 24.78 -21.86
N HIS A 52 2.23 23.84 -21.03
CA HIS A 52 3.64 23.66 -20.72
C HIS A 52 4.51 23.25 -21.93
N LEU A 53 4.01 22.36 -22.79
CA LEU A 53 4.70 21.91 -24.00
C LEU A 53 5.04 23.06 -24.97
N LYS A 54 4.30 24.17 -24.93
CA LYS A 54 4.57 25.36 -25.75
C LYS A 54 5.92 26.01 -25.43
N PHE A 55 6.42 25.85 -24.20
CA PHE A 55 7.70 26.41 -23.78
C PHE A 55 8.90 25.53 -24.17
N ARG A 56 8.68 24.24 -24.49
CA ARG A 56 9.76 23.26 -24.74
C ARG A 56 10.35 23.30 -26.15
N LYS A 57 9.94 24.24 -27.03
CA LYS A 57 10.43 24.43 -28.42
C LYS A 57 10.58 23.10 -29.19
N LEU A 58 9.57 22.22 -29.10
CA LEU A 58 9.62 20.87 -29.69
C LEU A 58 9.37 20.89 -31.20
N ASP A 59 9.94 19.92 -31.90
CA ASP A 59 9.61 19.65 -33.30
C ASP A 59 8.15 19.24 -33.45
N LYS A 60 7.57 19.57 -34.62
CA LYS A 60 6.15 19.34 -34.89
C LYS A 60 5.76 17.86 -34.77
N GLU A 61 6.60 16.96 -35.29
CA GLU A 61 6.36 15.51 -35.23
C GLU A 61 6.38 14.98 -33.79
N VAL A 62 7.28 15.48 -32.95
CA VAL A 62 7.36 15.12 -31.53
C VAL A 62 6.11 15.62 -30.79
N HIS A 63 5.70 16.85 -31.06
CA HIS A 63 4.49 17.43 -30.47
C HIS A 63 3.22 16.67 -30.87
N GLU A 64 3.08 16.26 -32.14
CA GLU A 64 1.95 15.45 -32.61
C GLU A 64 1.91 14.07 -31.90
N SER A 65 3.05 13.40 -31.75
CA SER A 65 3.12 12.12 -31.01
C SER A 65 2.62 12.25 -29.56
N ILE A 66 2.99 13.32 -28.85
CA ILE A 66 2.56 13.55 -27.46
C ILE A 66 1.05 13.79 -27.36
N LEU A 67 0.47 14.50 -28.33
CA LEU A 67 -0.98 14.72 -28.38
C LEU A 67 -1.73 13.40 -28.60
N GLU A 68 -1.23 12.55 -29.50
CA GLU A 68 -1.78 11.21 -29.73
C GLU A 68 -1.66 10.32 -28.48
N ASP A 69 -0.58 10.45 -27.71
CA ASP A 69 -0.41 9.76 -26.43
C ASP A 69 -1.52 10.13 -25.44
N PHE A 70 -1.82 11.42 -25.29
CA PHE A 70 -2.88 11.89 -24.40
C PHE A 70 -4.27 11.39 -24.85
N GLU A 71 -4.50 11.30 -26.16
CA GLU A 71 -5.75 10.75 -26.70
C GLU A 71 -5.90 9.27 -26.37
N LYS A 72 -4.87 8.45 -26.65
CA LYS A 72 -4.86 7.01 -26.30
C LYS A 72 -5.06 6.77 -24.81
N MET A 73 -4.39 7.56 -23.97
CA MET A 73 -4.58 7.50 -22.52
C MET A 73 -6.03 7.80 -22.13
N GLY A 74 -6.61 8.86 -22.69
CA GLY A 74 -8.00 9.24 -22.44
C GLY A 74 -9.02 8.20 -22.89
N GLU A 75 -8.81 7.57 -24.05
CA GLU A 75 -9.64 6.49 -24.57
C GLU A 75 -9.62 5.27 -23.63
N PHE A 76 -8.42 4.86 -23.20
CA PHE A 76 -8.26 3.73 -22.28
C PHE A 76 -8.92 3.98 -20.93
N LEU A 77 -8.74 5.18 -20.35
CA LEU A 77 -9.36 5.57 -19.09
C LEU A 77 -10.89 5.68 -19.19
N SER A 78 -11.44 5.92 -20.37
CA SER A 78 -12.88 6.10 -20.56
C SER A 78 -13.69 4.80 -20.39
N VAL A 79 -13.01 3.65 -20.48
CA VAL A 79 -13.57 2.29 -20.32
C VAL A 79 -13.35 1.82 -18.88
N PRO A 80 -14.38 1.80 -18.01
CA PRO A 80 -14.23 1.51 -16.58
C PRO A 80 -13.66 0.12 -16.27
N GLU A 81 -13.97 -0.88 -17.09
CA GLU A 81 -13.54 -2.27 -16.93
C GLU A 81 -12.00 -2.39 -16.99
N ASN A 82 -11.33 -1.49 -17.71
CA ASN A 82 -9.87 -1.43 -17.76
C ASN A 82 -9.26 -1.13 -16.37
N LEU A 83 -10.02 -0.46 -15.51
CA LEU A 83 -9.58 0.05 -14.22
C LEU A 83 -9.97 -0.88 -13.07
N ASP A 84 -10.57 -2.04 -13.33
CA ASP A 84 -11.00 -2.93 -12.23
C ASP A 84 -9.83 -3.53 -11.46
N GLY A 85 -9.97 -3.63 -10.13
CA GLY A 85 -9.00 -4.31 -9.26
C GLY A 85 -7.71 -3.55 -8.96
N CYS A 86 -7.62 -2.26 -9.27
CA CYS A 86 -6.49 -1.40 -8.90
C CYS A 86 -6.93 -0.15 -8.11
N ARG A 87 -6.05 0.42 -7.28
CA ARG A 87 -6.28 1.73 -6.64
C ARG A 87 -5.45 2.84 -7.28
N GLY A 88 -4.55 2.48 -8.19
CA GLY A 88 -3.79 3.40 -9.03
C GLY A 88 -3.55 2.80 -10.41
N ILE A 89 -3.16 3.65 -11.36
CA ILE A 89 -2.71 3.21 -12.67
C ILE A 89 -1.52 4.05 -13.12
N ALA A 90 -0.49 3.37 -13.63
CA ALA A 90 0.56 3.98 -14.42
C ALA A 90 0.30 3.71 -15.91
N MET A 91 0.51 4.70 -16.76
CA MET A 91 0.40 4.52 -18.21
C MET A 91 1.57 5.19 -18.90
N PHE A 92 2.25 4.45 -19.77
CA PHE A 92 3.35 4.94 -20.57
C PHE A 92 2.97 4.86 -22.04
N SER A 93 3.09 5.97 -22.76
CA SER A 93 2.76 6.04 -24.18
C SER A 93 3.83 6.78 -24.95
N CYS A 94 4.19 6.21 -26.10
CA CYS A 94 4.95 6.89 -27.14
C CYS A 94 4.41 6.45 -28.50
N SER A 95 3.52 7.27 -29.07
CA SER A 95 2.74 6.94 -30.26
C SER A 95 3.60 6.78 -31.49
N ALA A 96 4.62 7.63 -31.66
CA ALA A 96 5.61 7.51 -32.75
C ALA A 96 6.36 6.16 -32.75
N LYS A 97 6.48 5.52 -31.58
CA LYS A 97 7.11 4.20 -31.42
C LYS A 97 6.10 3.06 -31.28
N ASN A 98 4.80 3.34 -31.37
CA ASN A 98 3.70 2.39 -31.13
C ASN A 98 3.75 1.71 -29.76
N ILE A 99 4.22 2.42 -28.73
CA ILE A 99 4.30 1.90 -27.35
C ILE A 99 3.12 2.44 -26.57
N PHE A 100 2.39 1.55 -25.90
CA PHE A 100 1.30 1.88 -25.00
C PHE A 100 1.17 0.79 -23.92
N GLU A 101 1.66 1.08 -22.72
CA GLU A 101 1.75 0.12 -21.62
C GLU A 101 1.02 0.65 -20.38
N PRO A 102 -0.22 0.21 -20.13
CA PRO A 102 -0.92 0.44 -18.86
C PRO A 102 -0.49 -0.59 -17.82
N ILE A 103 -0.23 -0.14 -16.59
CA ILE A 103 0.20 -0.94 -15.45
C ILE A 103 -0.70 -0.62 -14.26
N LYS A 104 -1.35 -1.65 -13.69
CA LYS A 104 -2.20 -1.50 -12.50
C LYS A 104 -1.32 -1.38 -11.26
N LEU A 105 -1.63 -0.40 -10.42
CA LEU A 105 -0.87 -0.12 -9.20
C LEU A 105 -1.71 -0.33 -7.94
N PRO A 106 -1.08 -0.74 -6.83
CA PRO A 106 -1.74 -0.84 -5.53
C PRO A 106 -2.11 0.55 -4.96
N TYR A 107 -1.36 1.59 -5.31
CA TYR A 107 -1.60 3.02 -5.04
C TYR A 107 -0.70 3.86 -5.96
N THR A 108 -0.80 5.18 -5.89
CA THR A 108 0.12 6.16 -6.51
C THR A 108 0.43 7.21 -5.46
N TYR A 109 1.58 7.89 -5.55
CA TYR A 109 1.87 8.98 -4.60
C TYR A 109 0.88 10.14 -4.79
N ARG A 110 0.80 10.71 -5.99
CA ARG A 110 -0.20 11.72 -6.35
C ARG A 110 -0.57 11.60 -7.83
N ASN A 111 -1.57 12.37 -8.28
CA ASN A 111 -1.93 12.43 -9.70
C ASN A 111 -0.90 13.26 -10.47
N ARG A 112 -0.26 12.67 -11.48
CA ARG A 112 0.87 13.27 -12.20
C ARG A 112 0.82 12.89 -13.67
N LEU A 113 1.00 13.84 -14.57
CA LEU A 113 1.19 13.59 -15.99
C LEU A 113 2.45 14.30 -16.43
N MET A 114 3.47 13.54 -16.81
CA MET A 114 4.78 14.07 -17.19
C MET A 114 5.14 13.63 -18.59
N VAL A 115 5.93 14.45 -19.27
CA VAL A 115 6.49 14.16 -20.58
C VAL A 115 8.00 14.23 -20.45
N ALA A 116 8.69 13.13 -20.73
CA ALA A 116 10.14 13.02 -20.54
C ALA A 116 10.78 12.23 -21.70
N PRO A 117 12.11 12.33 -21.91
CA PRO A 117 12.80 11.53 -22.92
C PRO A 117 12.65 10.03 -22.71
N ASP A 118 12.63 9.59 -21.44
CA ASP A 118 12.54 8.20 -21.03
C ASP A 118 11.27 7.97 -20.17
N PRO A 119 10.71 6.75 -20.14
CA PRO A 119 9.58 6.43 -19.29
C PRO A 119 9.96 6.54 -17.81
N LEU A 120 9.15 7.28 -17.04
CA LEU A 120 9.40 7.51 -15.62
C LEU A 120 8.93 6.33 -14.78
N VAL A 121 9.62 5.19 -14.84
CA VAL A 121 9.21 3.94 -14.16
C VAL A 121 9.64 3.85 -12.69
N ARG A 122 10.38 4.84 -12.17
CA ARG A 122 10.96 4.79 -10.81
C ARG A 122 9.90 4.70 -9.72
N GLU A 123 8.77 5.39 -9.87
CA GLU A 123 7.66 5.31 -8.90
C GLU A 123 7.13 3.87 -8.77
N ILE A 124 7.09 3.11 -9.86
CA ILE A 124 6.68 1.70 -9.80
C ILE A 124 7.67 0.86 -8.99
N ALA A 125 8.97 1.06 -9.20
CA ALA A 125 10.00 0.35 -8.45
C ALA A 125 9.97 0.71 -6.96
N ALA A 126 9.75 1.98 -6.63
CA ALA A 126 9.63 2.44 -5.24
C ALA A 126 8.39 1.83 -4.56
N ILE A 127 7.24 1.82 -5.24
CA ILE A 127 6.01 1.21 -4.70
C ILE A 127 6.17 -0.31 -4.52
N ASP A 128 6.84 -1.00 -5.44
CA ASP A 128 7.12 -2.45 -5.30
C ASP A 128 8.01 -2.74 -4.09
N GLU A 129 9.08 -1.96 -3.91
CA GLU A 129 9.98 -2.07 -2.74
C GLU A 129 9.27 -1.73 -1.43
N GLU A 130 8.46 -0.66 -1.41
CA GLU A 130 7.67 -0.24 -0.24
C GLU A 130 6.61 -1.27 0.12
N LEU A 131 5.87 -1.80 -0.87
CA LEU A 131 4.81 -2.76 -0.63
C LEU A 131 5.38 -4.08 -0.07
N GLY A 132 6.44 -4.58 -0.70
CA GLY A 132 7.05 -5.87 -0.39
C GLY A 132 6.08 -7.04 -0.54
N ILE A 133 6.47 -8.20 -0.03
CA ILE A 133 5.59 -9.38 0.00
C ILE A 133 4.77 -9.33 1.29
N ILE A 134 3.45 -9.47 1.16
CA ILE A 134 2.49 -9.46 2.26
C ILE A 134 1.95 -10.88 2.48
N GLY A 135 2.20 -11.43 3.66
CA GLY A 135 1.53 -12.63 4.14
C GLY A 135 0.17 -12.29 4.75
N VAL A 136 -0.89 -12.94 4.29
CA VAL A 136 -2.24 -12.72 4.81
C VAL A 136 -2.81 -14.03 5.31
N ILE A 137 -3.11 -14.13 6.60
CA ILE A 137 -3.71 -15.32 7.20
C ILE A 137 -5.14 -15.03 7.61
N LEU A 138 -6.08 -15.81 7.08
CA LEU A 138 -7.48 -15.76 7.49
C LEU A 138 -7.79 -16.92 8.44
N ILE A 139 -8.23 -16.60 9.65
CA ILE A 139 -8.46 -17.57 10.73
C ILE A 139 -9.92 -17.50 11.18
N ASP A 140 -10.56 -18.66 11.24
CA ASP A 140 -11.83 -18.90 11.93
C ASP A 140 -11.73 -20.22 12.71
N ARG A 141 -12.75 -20.57 13.50
CA ARG A 141 -12.86 -21.82 14.26
C ARG A 141 -12.64 -23.07 13.42
N LYS A 142 -12.97 -23.02 12.13
CA LYS A 142 -12.91 -24.20 11.22
C LYS A 142 -11.91 -24.07 10.09
N HIS A 143 -11.53 -22.85 9.73
CA HIS A 143 -10.80 -22.57 8.50
C HIS A 143 -9.60 -21.72 8.82
N VAL A 144 -8.46 -22.11 8.26
CA VAL A 144 -7.22 -21.35 8.34
C VAL A 144 -6.68 -21.30 6.92
N ARG A 145 -6.76 -20.14 6.27
CA ARG A 145 -6.31 -19.94 4.88
C ARG A 145 -5.16 -18.96 4.87
N PHE A 146 -4.19 -19.17 4.00
CA PHE A 146 -3.04 -18.29 3.87
C PHE A 146 -2.89 -17.83 2.44
N PHE A 147 -2.66 -16.53 2.27
CA PHE A 147 -2.43 -15.90 0.99
C PHE A 147 -1.09 -15.20 1.03
N LEU A 148 -0.43 -15.20 -0.12
CA LEU A 148 0.70 -14.32 -0.37
C LEU A 148 0.25 -13.30 -1.40
N MET A 149 0.49 -12.04 -1.08
CA MET A 149 0.22 -10.93 -1.95
C MET A 149 1.52 -10.19 -2.23
N ASP A 150 1.74 -9.85 -3.49
CA ASP A 150 2.77 -8.93 -3.93
C ASP A 150 2.13 -7.77 -4.70
N PHE A 151 2.98 -6.98 -5.36
CA PHE A 151 2.56 -5.85 -6.17
C PHE A 151 1.53 -6.21 -7.23
N GLU A 152 1.69 -7.35 -7.92
CA GLU A 152 0.85 -7.74 -9.06
C GLU A 152 -0.32 -8.62 -8.64
N ASN A 153 -0.05 -9.61 -7.79
CA ASN A 153 -0.90 -10.77 -7.59
C ASN A 153 -1.19 -11.02 -6.12
N ILE A 154 -2.24 -11.81 -5.91
CA ILE A 154 -2.51 -12.46 -4.63
C ILE A 154 -2.82 -13.92 -4.94
N GLY A 155 -2.22 -14.84 -4.20
CA GLY A 155 -2.41 -16.27 -4.41
C GLY A 155 -2.64 -16.99 -3.09
N GLU A 156 -3.64 -17.86 -3.05
CA GLU A 156 -3.85 -18.76 -1.92
C GLU A 156 -2.80 -19.88 -1.91
N VAL A 157 -2.17 -20.07 -0.76
CA VAL A 157 -1.22 -21.16 -0.53
C VAL A 157 -2.00 -22.39 -0.06
N ALA A 158 -2.22 -23.33 -0.98
CA ALA A 158 -3.08 -24.49 -0.79
C ALA A 158 -2.68 -25.43 0.37
N ASP A 159 -1.41 -25.41 0.80
CA ASP A 159 -0.89 -26.28 1.87
C ASP A 159 -1.27 -25.79 3.29
N PHE A 160 -2.07 -24.73 3.40
CA PHE A 160 -2.40 -24.14 4.69
C PHE A 160 -3.63 -24.81 5.32
N LEU A 161 -3.34 -25.70 6.29
CA LEU A 161 -4.19 -26.26 7.35
C LEU A 161 -5.61 -26.73 6.96
N GLU A 162 -5.73 -28.05 6.77
CA GLU A 162 -6.98 -28.79 6.88
C GLU A 162 -7.75 -28.44 8.18
N PRO A 163 -9.10 -28.48 8.17
CA PRO A 163 -9.91 -28.08 9.33
C PRO A 163 -9.61 -28.92 10.57
N LEU A 164 -9.03 -28.29 11.60
CA LEU A 164 -8.92 -28.81 12.98
C LEU A 164 -10.28 -28.81 13.71
N ALA A 165 -11.38 -28.99 13.00
CA ALA A 165 -12.69 -29.12 13.61
C ALA A 165 -12.93 -30.58 14.00
N THR A 166 -12.37 -31.01 15.14
CA THR A 166 -13.08 -32.03 15.93
C THR A 166 -14.44 -31.46 16.25
N ARG A 167 -15.49 -31.95 15.56
CA ARG A 167 -16.89 -31.52 15.72
C ARG A 167 -17.19 -31.34 17.22
N ALA A 168 -17.33 -30.09 17.65
CA ALA A 168 -17.96 -29.80 18.93
C ALA A 168 -19.43 -30.22 18.79
N HIS A 169 -19.74 -31.44 19.25
CA HIS A 169 -21.12 -31.86 19.43
C HIS A 169 -21.81 -30.79 20.29
N LYS A 170 -22.95 -30.28 19.79
CA LYS A 170 -23.83 -29.36 20.50
C LYS A 170 -23.93 -29.77 21.97
N PHE A 171 -23.65 -28.82 22.86
CA PHE A 171 -23.88 -28.99 24.29
C PHE A 171 -25.37 -29.32 24.51
N HIS A 172 -25.67 -30.56 24.85
CA HIS A 172 -26.98 -30.93 25.38
C HIS A 172 -26.98 -30.57 26.86
N SER A 173 -27.62 -29.45 27.23
CA SER A 173 -27.93 -29.09 28.63
C SER A 173 -29.02 -30.00 29.25
N GLY A 174 -29.19 -31.22 28.75
CA GLY A 174 -30.24 -32.13 29.16
C GLY A 174 -29.74 -33.12 30.20
N GLY A 175 -30.14 -32.92 31.46
CA GLY A 175 -29.95 -33.86 32.57
C GLY A 175 -30.73 -35.18 32.44
N ALA A 176 -30.80 -35.79 31.26
CA ALA A 176 -31.58 -37.00 31.01
C ALA A 176 -30.97 -37.87 29.90
N SER A 177 -29.71 -38.32 30.02
CA SER A 177 -29.16 -39.39 29.15
C SER A 177 -27.97 -40.18 29.72
N LEU A 178 -27.65 -40.07 31.01
CA LEU A 178 -26.67 -40.96 31.65
C LEU A 178 -27.36 -42.16 32.30
N LYS A 179 -27.87 -43.08 31.46
CA LYS A 179 -28.07 -44.48 31.84
C LYS A 179 -27.17 -45.32 30.91
N GLY A 180 -26.03 -45.76 31.42
CA GLY A 180 -25.19 -46.75 30.75
C GLY A 180 -23.87 -46.21 30.22
N ALA A 181 -22.96 -45.87 31.11
CA ALA A 181 -21.52 -45.92 30.84
C ALA A 181 -20.85 -46.44 32.12
N GLU A 182 -20.88 -47.77 32.28
CA GLU A 182 -20.09 -48.46 33.30
C GLU A 182 -18.60 -48.26 32.98
N GLY A 183 -17.85 -47.77 33.98
CA GLY A 183 -16.40 -47.69 33.91
C GLY A 183 -15.83 -46.27 33.94
N THR A 184 -16.08 -45.52 35.02
CA THR A 184 -15.20 -44.41 35.40
C THR A 184 -15.06 -44.37 36.91
N PHE A 185 -13.81 -44.26 37.38
CA PHE A 185 -13.46 -44.09 38.79
C PHE A 185 -14.28 -42.97 39.42
N THR A 186 -15.15 -43.32 40.36
CA THR A 186 -15.90 -42.36 41.16
C THR A 186 -14.98 -41.84 42.26
N TYR A 187 -14.39 -40.65 42.06
CA TYR A 187 -14.00 -39.84 43.22
C TYR A 187 -15.29 -39.38 43.91
N SER A 188 -15.69 -40.06 44.98
CA SER A 188 -16.77 -39.61 45.85
C SER A 188 -16.28 -38.40 46.64
N MET A 189 -16.64 -37.19 46.21
CA MET A 189 -16.55 -36.02 47.08
C MET A 189 -17.75 -36.02 48.04
N PRO A 190 -17.55 -35.81 49.34
CA PRO A 190 -18.65 -35.83 50.30
C PRO A 190 -19.60 -34.65 50.05
N SER A 191 -20.89 -34.98 49.96
CA SER A 191 -22.00 -34.05 49.81
C SER A 191 -22.03 -33.07 50.97
N ARG A 192 -21.51 -31.85 50.79
CA ARG A 192 -21.94 -30.72 51.62
C ARG A 192 -23.28 -30.25 51.07
N VAL A 193 -24.30 -30.41 51.89
CA VAL A 193 -25.66 -29.90 51.66
C VAL A 193 -25.56 -28.41 51.32
N ALA A 194 -25.80 -28.07 50.04
CA ALA A 194 -25.90 -26.69 49.60
C ALA A 194 -27.34 -26.19 49.85
N ALA A 195 -27.45 -24.96 50.35
CA ALA A 195 -28.71 -24.31 50.71
C ALA A 195 -29.63 -24.12 49.49
N PRO A 196 -30.97 -24.08 49.69
CA PRO A 196 -31.95 -23.93 48.61
C PRO A 196 -31.99 -22.48 48.13
N ASN A 197 -31.01 -22.08 47.30
CA ASN A 197 -31.04 -20.91 46.39
C ASN A 197 -29.71 -20.67 45.64
N MET A 198 -28.78 -21.63 45.57
CA MET A 198 -27.61 -21.49 44.68
C MET A 198 -27.97 -21.96 43.27
N VAL A 199 -27.94 -21.02 42.31
CA VAL A 199 -28.00 -21.33 40.88
C VAL A 199 -26.87 -22.30 40.56
N GLN A 200 -27.23 -23.47 40.06
CA GLN A 200 -26.32 -24.56 39.75
C GLN A 200 -25.57 -24.27 38.43
N HIS A 201 -24.76 -23.21 38.38
CA HIS A 201 -23.73 -23.01 37.35
C HIS A 201 -22.54 -23.95 37.66
N GLY A 202 -22.82 -25.26 37.69
CA GLY A 202 -22.00 -26.25 38.35
C GLY A 202 -21.20 -27.10 37.38
N ILE A 203 -19.89 -26.83 37.24
CA ILE A 203 -18.86 -27.72 36.67
C ILE A 203 -18.97 -28.01 35.15
N GLY A 204 -20.16 -28.23 34.59
CA GLY A 204 -20.39 -28.49 33.17
C GLY A 204 -20.11 -27.28 32.28
N GLU A 205 -20.63 -26.11 32.67
CA GLU A 205 -20.34 -24.84 31.99
C GLU A 205 -18.85 -24.48 32.06
N TYR A 206 -18.22 -24.71 33.22
CA TYR A 206 -16.79 -24.49 33.40
C TYR A 206 -15.97 -25.39 32.45
N ARG A 207 -16.25 -26.69 32.39
CA ARG A 207 -15.55 -27.63 31.48
C ARG A 207 -15.77 -27.29 30.00
N PHE A 208 -16.97 -26.86 29.64
CA PHE A 208 -17.28 -26.42 28.28
C PHE A 208 -16.47 -25.18 27.90
N ASN A 209 -16.45 -24.16 28.77
CA ASN A 209 -15.66 -22.94 28.54
C ASN A 209 -14.16 -23.24 28.49
N MET A 210 -13.64 -24.10 29.37
CA MET A 210 -12.23 -24.51 29.35
C MET A 210 -11.86 -25.21 28.04
N ARG A 211 -12.72 -26.10 27.53
CA ARG A 211 -12.50 -26.77 26.23
C ARG A 211 -12.44 -25.78 25.07
N ILE A 212 -13.32 -24.78 25.04
CA ILE A 212 -13.31 -23.74 24.01
C ILE A 212 -11.98 -22.96 24.05
N GLN A 213 -11.50 -22.62 25.25
CA GLN A 213 -10.22 -21.93 25.42
C GLN A 213 -9.04 -22.80 24.96
N GLU A 214 -9.01 -24.09 25.32
CA GLU A 214 -7.97 -25.02 24.86
C GLU A 214 -7.95 -25.19 23.34
N GLU A 215 -9.12 -25.36 22.71
CA GLU A 215 -9.25 -25.45 21.25
C GLU A 215 -8.75 -24.15 20.58
N LYS A 216 -9.04 -22.98 21.16
CA LYS A 216 -8.54 -21.68 20.69
C LYS A 216 -7.01 -21.59 20.78
N HIS A 217 -6.43 -21.89 21.94
CA HIS A 217 -4.97 -21.85 22.11
C HIS A 217 -4.25 -22.80 21.16
N ARG A 218 -4.82 -23.99 20.93
CA ARG A 218 -4.27 -24.95 19.97
C ARG A 218 -4.31 -24.41 18.55
N LEU A 219 -5.40 -23.78 18.15
CA LEU A 219 -5.54 -23.15 16.83
C LEU A 219 -4.48 -22.06 16.63
N PHE A 220 -4.33 -21.14 17.58
CA PHE A 220 -3.34 -20.05 17.48
C PHE A 220 -1.90 -20.54 17.44
N LYS A 221 -1.58 -21.56 18.24
CA LYS A 221 -0.25 -22.19 18.20
C LYS A 221 0.04 -22.79 16.81
N ILE A 222 -0.92 -23.52 16.25
CA ILE A 222 -0.76 -24.15 14.94
C ILE A 222 -0.66 -23.10 13.83
N ALA A 223 -1.46 -22.04 13.90
CA ALA A 223 -1.37 -20.90 12.98
C ALA A 223 0.02 -20.23 13.05
N ASN A 224 0.55 -19.99 14.26
CA ASN A 224 1.91 -19.45 14.42
C ASN A 224 2.97 -20.37 13.80
N ASP A 225 2.92 -21.67 14.09
CA ASP A 225 3.92 -22.63 13.57
C ASP A 225 3.90 -22.65 12.03
N ALA A 226 2.70 -22.63 11.43
CA ALA A 226 2.52 -22.58 9.98
C ALA A 226 2.99 -21.25 9.38
N LEU A 227 2.66 -20.11 10.01
CA LEU A 227 3.17 -18.79 9.60
C LEU A 227 4.69 -18.72 9.65
N MET A 228 5.30 -19.28 10.70
CA MET A 228 6.76 -19.31 10.84
C MET A 228 7.43 -20.15 9.76
N GLU A 229 6.81 -21.27 9.37
CA GLU A 229 7.31 -22.07 8.26
C GLU A 229 7.16 -21.35 6.92
N ALA A 230 6.01 -20.71 6.69
CA ALA A 230 5.76 -19.91 5.49
C ALA A 230 6.77 -18.75 5.39
N TRP A 231 6.96 -18.00 6.48
CA TRP A 231 7.90 -16.89 6.53
C TRP A 231 9.34 -17.32 6.28
N LYS A 232 9.76 -18.50 6.76
CA LYS A 232 11.09 -19.04 6.45
C LYS A 232 11.30 -19.32 4.96
N LYS A 233 10.24 -19.74 4.26
CA LYS A 233 10.27 -20.09 2.83
C LYS A 233 10.20 -18.87 1.94
N THR A 234 9.27 -17.95 2.21
CA THR A 234 8.93 -16.84 1.30
C THR A 234 9.46 -15.48 1.76
N LYS A 235 9.82 -15.35 3.04
CA LYS A 235 10.38 -14.12 3.62
C LYS A 235 9.52 -12.88 3.39
N PHE A 236 8.21 -13.02 3.59
CA PHE A 236 7.30 -11.89 3.51
C PHE A 236 7.64 -10.78 4.52
N ASP A 237 7.49 -9.54 4.08
CA ASP A 237 7.90 -8.31 4.77
C ASP A 237 6.81 -7.78 5.72
N LYS A 238 5.54 -8.10 5.42
CA LYS A 238 4.37 -7.66 6.17
C LYS A 238 3.42 -8.82 6.45
N LEU A 239 2.75 -8.78 7.59
CA LEU A 239 1.75 -9.75 8.01
C LEU A 239 0.41 -9.06 8.27
N VAL A 240 -0.67 -9.61 7.71
CA VAL A 240 -2.05 -9.20 7.98
C VAL A 240 -2.84 -10.40 8.47
N ILE A 241 -3.62 -10.21 9.54
CA ILE A 241 -4.44 -11.27 10.14
C ILE A 241 -5.92 -10.95 9.93
N GLY A 242 -6.62 -11.81 9.20
CA GLY A 242 -8.05 -11.68 8.96
C GLY A 242 -8.89 -12.60 9.83
N SER A 243 -9.94 -12.07 10.46
CA SER A 243 -10.97 -12.87 11.12
C SER A 243 -12.24 -12.06 11.33
N GLU A 244 -13.39 -12.74 11.38
CA GLU A 244 -14.63 -12.15 11.91
C GLU A 244 -14.69 -12.15 13.45
N ARG A 245 -13.76 -12.85 14.10
CA ARG A 245 -13.77 -12.99 15.55
C ARG A 245 -13.25 -11.74 16.26
N GLU A 246 -13.91 -11.35 17.34
CA GLU A 246 -13.47 -10.23 18.18
C GLU A 246 -12.23 -10.58 19.03
N ASP A 247 -12.03 -11.86 19.34
CA ASP A 247 -10.91 -12.37 20.15
C ASP A 247 -9.63 -12.64 19.35
N ILE A 248 -9.58 -12.26 18.07
CA ILE A 248 -8.44 -12.57 17.20
C ILE A 248 -7.12 -11.95 17.67
N ARG A 249 -7.17 -10.82 18.38
CA ARG A 249 -5.97 -10.13 18.91
C ARG A 249 -5.19 -10.96 19.93
N GLU A 250 -5.84 -11.93 20.59
CA GLU A 250 -5.16 -12.85 21.51
C GLU A 250 -4.13 -13.74 20.80
N ILE A 251 -4.12 -13.80 19.47
CA ILE A 251 -3.09 -14.52 18.71
C ILE A 251 -1.69 -13.92 18.91
N GLU A 252 -1.58 -12.63 19.23
CA GLU A 252 -0.30 -11.94 19.44
C GLU A 252 0.54 -12.63 20.53
N ASP A 253 -0.11 -13.17 21.57
CA ASP A 253 0.55 -13.90 22.65
C ASP A 253 1.20 -15.21 22.20
N HIS A 254 0.79 -15.75 21.04
CA HIS A 254 1.32 -16.99 20.45
C HIS A 254 2.28 -16.73 19.31
N LEU A 255 2.26 -15.53 18.72
CA LEU A 255 3.11 -15.19 17.59
C LEU A 255 4.58 -15.07 18.01
N HIS A 256 5.47 -15.62 17.19
CA HIS A 256 6.88 -15.39 17.35
C HIS A 256 7.22 -13.90 17.17
N SER A 257 8.23 -13.40 17.91
CA SER A 257 8.67 -11.99 17.86
C SER A 257 8.90 -11.43 16.46
N TYR A 258 9.54 -12.19 15.57
CA TYR A 258 9.68 -11.82 14.16
C TYR A 258 8.34 -11.55 13.44
N LEU A 259 7.31 -12.37 13.66
CA LEU A 259 5.99 -12.18 13.05
C LEU A 259 5.25 -10.98 13.66
N LEU A 260 5.41 -10.75 14.97
CA LEU A 260 4.88 -9.57 15.65
C LEU A 260 5.47 -8.28 15.09
N ASN A 261 6.78 -8.25 14.80
CA ASN A 261 7.44 -7.05 14.28
C ASN A 261 6.99 -6.67 12.87
N ILE A 262 6.50 -7.63 12.08
CA ILE A 262 5.99 -7.40 10.72
C ILE A 262 4.47 -7.37 10.66
N LEU A 263 3.77 -7.50 11.80
CA LEU A 263 2.32 -7.44 11.87
C LEU A 263 1.85 -6.01 11.62
N VAL A 264 1.19 -5.80 10.50
CA VAL A 264 0.62 -4.50 10.13
C VAL A 264 -0.72 -4.28 10.81
N GLY A 265 -1.55 -5.32 10.89
CA GLY A 265 -2.84 -5.23 11.56
C GLY A 265 -3.83 -6.32 11.19
N TYR A 266 -5.11 -5.98 11.35
CA TYR A 266 -6.21 -6.92 11.30
C TYR A 266 -7.27 -6.51 10.28
N VAL A 267 -7.83 -7.50 9.56
CA VAL A 267 -8.97 -7.29 8.66
C VAL A 267 -10.17 -8.13 9.09
N ARG A 268 -11.38 -7.59 8.91
CA ARG A 268 -12.61 -8.33 9.20
C ARG A 268 -13.07 -9.07 7.95
N LEU A 269 -12.65 -10.32 7.81
CA LEU A 269 -12.99 -11.18 6.67
C LEU A 269 -13.37 -12.58 7.13
N ASN A 270 -14.41 -13.14 6.51
CA ASN A 270 -14.80 -14.53 6.69
C ASN A 270 -13.89 -15.44 5.86
N PRO A 271 -13.14 -16.38 6.46
CA PRO A 271 -12.29 -17.28 5.69
C PRO A 271 -13.06 -18.18 4.72
N SER A 272 -14.35 -18.46 4.94
CA SER A 272 -15.13 -19.35 4.06
C SER A 272 -15.62 -18.67 2.77
N GLU A 273 -15.84 -17.36 2.81
CA GLU A 273 -16.34 -16.58 1.66
C GLU A 273 -15.25 -15.71 1.00
N ALA A 274 -14.07 -15.63 1.61
CA ALA A 274 -12.99 -14.80 1.11
C ALA A 274 -12.52 -15.24 -0.29
N THR A 275 -12.64 -14.32 -1.25
CA THR A 275 -11.99 -14.43 -2.57
C THR A 275 -10.69 -13.65 -2.58
N GLU A 276 -9.77 -14.00 -3.47
CA GLU A 276 -8.50 -13.28 -3.68
C GLU A 276 -8.71 -11.75 -3.84
N HIS A 277 -9.68 -11.35 -4.66
CA HIS A 277 -10.02 -9.94 -4.86
C HIS A 277 -10.52 -9.26 -3.58
N MET A 278 -11.34 -9.93 -2.76
CA MET A 278 -11.80 -9.40 -1.48
C MET A 278 -10.65 -9.23 -0.49
N VAL A 279 -9.75 -10.22 -0.41
CA VAL A 279 -8.58 -10.16 0.48
C VAL A 279 -7.66 -9.02 0.06
N ARG A 280 -7.31 -8.92 -1.23
CA ARG A 280 -6.46 -7.86 -1.76
C ARG A 280 -7.04 -6.47 -1.45
N ASN A 281 -8.34 -6.27 -1.69
CA ASN A 281 -8.95 -4.97 -1.44
C ASN A 281 -8.97 -4.60 0.04
N ALA A 282 -9.23 -5.56 0.93
CA ALA A 282 -9.22 -5.33 2.38
C ALA A 282 -7.81 -5.05 2.91
N VAL A 283 -6.80 -5.72 2.38
CA VAL A 283 -5.39 -5.48 2.73
C VAL A 283 -4.96 -4.08 2.27
N LEU A 284 -5.24 -3.71 1.02
CA LEU A 284 -4.93 -2.35 0.52
C LEU A 284 -5.65 -1.26 1.33
N GLU A 285 -6.88 -1.51 1.75
CA GLU A 285 -7.62 -0.58 2.62
C GLU A 285 -7.00 -0.47 4.01
N LEU A 286 -6.55 -1.58 4.60
CA LEU A 286 -5.82 -1.57 5.87
C LEU A 286 -4.49 -0.81 5.76
N LEU A 287 -3.71 -1.02 4.69
CA LEU A 287 -2.47 -0.30 4.47
C LEU A 287 -2.73 1.21 4.41
N TRP A 288 -3.72 1.63 3.63
CA TRP A 288 -4.08 3.05 3.55
C TRP A 288 -4.51 3.64 4.91
N GLN A 289 -5.27 2.89 5.70
CA GLN A 289 -5.62 3.33 7.06
C GLN A 289 -4.38 3.50 7.94
N LYS A 290 -3.40 2.59 7.82
CA LYS A 290 -2.14 2.65 8.56
C LYS A 290 -1.27 3.82 8.12
N ASP A 291 -1.19 4.09 6.83
CA ASP A 291 -0.46 5.23 6.29
C ASP A 291 -1.02 6.54 6.87
N ARG A 292 -2.36 6.69 6.93
CA ARG A 292 -3.02 7.85 7.55
C ARG A 292 -2.75 8.00 9.05
N GLU A 293 -2.59 6.89 9.76
CA GLU A 293 -2.18 6.92 11.18
C GLU A 293 -0.72 7.40 11.31
N GLN A 294 0.15 6.99 10.38
CA GLN A 294 1.57 7.36 10.36
C GLN A 294 1.83 8.80 9.90
N GLU A 295 0.96 9.39 9.07
CA GLU A 295 1.09 10.79 8.61
C GLU A 295 1.33 11.76 9.80
N GLU A 296 0.59 11.57 10.90
CA GLU A 296 0.70 12.44 12.07
C GLU A 296 2.04 12.25 12.81
N GLU A 297 2.52 11.00 12.91
CA GLU A 297 3.83 10.69 13.49
C GLU A 297 4.97 11.27 12.65
N LEU A 298 4.90 11.16 11.32
CA LEU A 298 5.88 11.69 10.38
C LEU A 298 5.97 13.22 10.46
N VAL A 299 4.83 13.92 10.46
CA VAL A 299 4.81 15.38 10.57
C VAL A 299 5.32 15.84 11.94
N ASN A 300 4.95 15.16 13.03
CA ASN A 300 5.48 15.47 14.36
C ASN A 300 7.00 15.24 14.43
N THR A 301 7.49 14.16 13.81
CA THR A 301 8.93 13.84 13.71
C THR A 301 9.67 14.92 12.93
N LEU A 302 9.10 15.41 11.82
CA LEU A 302 9.67 16.51 11.04
C LEU A 302 9.82 17.78 11.88
N LEU A 303 8.78 18.16 12.62
CA LEU A 303 8.81 19.34 13.48
C LEU A 303 9.82 19.21 14.63
N GLU A 304 9.97 18.02 15.22
CA GLU A 304 10.96 17.77 16.27
C GLU A 304 12.39 17.81 15.74
N LEU A 305 12.66 17.14 14.63
CA LEU A 305 14.00 17.02 14.03
C LEU A 305 14.48 18.31 13.38
N LYS A 306 13.57 19.20 12.99
CA LYS A 306 13.89 20.55 12.49
C LYS A 306 14.75 21.32 13.48
N GLY A 307 14.45 21.24 14.79
CA GLY A 307 15.23 21.88 15.85
C GLY A 307 16.62 21.28 16.05
N LYS A 308 16.84 20.03 15.60
CA LYS A 308 18.10 19.29 15.76
C LYS A 308 19.00 19.37 14.51
N GLY A 309 18.53 19.97 13.42
CA GLY A 309 19.23 20.06 12.13
C GLY A 309 19.14 18.80 11.27
N LEU A 310 18.20 17.89 11.56
CA LEU A 310 17.99 16.62 10.85
C LEU A 310 16.71 16.63 9.99
N ALA A 311 16.02 17.77 9.90
CA ALA A 311 14.90 17.96 8.99
C ALA A 311 14.89 19.40 8.46
N VAL A 312 14.36 19.56 7.25
CA VAL A 312 14.15 20.86 6.61
C VAL A 312 12.72 20.97 6.13
N GLU A 313 12.28 22.22 5.97
CA GLU A 313 10.94 22.59 5.57
C GLU A 313 11.03 23.73 4.57
N GLY A 314 10.15 23.70 3.57
CA GLY A 314 10.09 24.65 2.48
C GLY A 314 10.85 24.14 1.26
N LEU A 315 10.21 24.26 0.10
CA LEU A 315 10.69 23.72 -1.18
C LEU A 315 12.14 24.12 -1.51
N SER A 316 12.52 25.38 -1.28
CA SER A 316 13.89 25.86 -1.55
C SER A 316 14.95 25.09 -0.77
N LYS A 317 14.76 24.91 0.54
CA LYS A 317 15.71 24.17 1.40
C LYS A 317 15.70 22.68 1.09
N VAL A 318 14.54 22.12 0.75
CA VAL A 318 14.41 20.72 0.38
C VAL A 318 15.19 20.44 -0.90
N LEU A 319 15.06 21.29 -1.92
CA LEU A 319 15.82 21.19 -3.17
C LEU A 319 17.34 21.25 -2.92
N GLU A 320 17.82 22.17 -2.08
CA GLU A 320 19.24 22.23 -1.71
C GLU A 320 19.75 20.91 -1.11
N GLN A 321 18.94 20.27 -0.26
CA GLN A 321 19.30 18.99 0.37
C GLN A 321 19.15 17.80 -0.59
N LEU A 322 18.22 17.87 -1.55
CA LEU A 322 18.07 16.87 -2.60
C LEU A 322 19.29 16.86 -3.52
N TYR A 323 19.80 18.02 -3.94
CA TYR A 323 21.02 18.10 -4.77
C TYR A 323 22.25 17.50 -4.10
N MET A 324 22.27 17.46 -2.76
CA MET A 324 23.36 16.86 -1.97
C MET A 324 23.12 15.38 -1.66
N GLY A 325 21.99 14.80 -2.07
CA GLY A 325 21.62 13.42 -1.73
C GLY A 325 21.37 13.22 -0.22
N ASN A 326 21.06 14.28 0.53
CA ASN A 326 20.87 14.22 1.99
C ASN A 326 19.44 13.84 2.39
N VAL A 327 18.49 13.76 1.46
CA VAL A 327 17.10 13.44 1.79
C VAL A 327 16.91 11.94 2.00
N LYS A 328 16.37 11.57 3.16
CA LYS A 328 15.95 10.20 3.49
C LYS A 328 14.49 9.96 3.13
N THR A 329 13.63 10.88 3.57
CA THR A 329 12.18 10.82 3.35
C THR A 329 11.70 12.20 2.95
N LEU A 330 11.04 12.30 1.80
CA LEU A 330 10.40 13.50 1.29
C LEU A 330 8.93 13.48 1.70
N LEU A 331 8.48 14.53 2.39
CA LEU A 331 7.09 14.75 2.77
C LEU A 331 6.50 15.82 1.85
N VAL A 332 5.41 15.51 1.18
CA VAL A 332 4.73 16.43 0.27
C VAL A 332 3.25 16.52 0.66
N ALA A 333 2.74 17.73 0.83
CA ALA A 333 1.30 17.95 0.99
C ALA A 333 0.58 17.68 -0.34
N GLU A 334 -0.55 16.96 -0.30
CA GLU A 334 -1.27 16.56 -1.51
C GLU A 334 -1.68 17.75 -2.40
N ASP A 335 -2.18 18.83 -1.78
CA ASP A 335 -2.70 20.01 -2.49
C ASP A 335 -1.62 21.10 -2.74
N PHE A 336 -0.36 20.81 -2.44
CA PHE A 336 0.72 21.76 -2.65
C PHE A 336 1.22 21.69 -4.09
N GLU A 337 1.18 22.84 -4.75
CA GLU A 337 1.70 23.08 -6.09
C GLU A 337 2.55 24.35 -6.03
N SER A 338 3.66 24.36 -6.75
CA SER A 338 4.53 25.53 -6.82
C SER A 338 5.15 25.65 -8.20
N SER A 339 5.19 26.87 -8.74
CA SER A 339 5.84 27.11 -10.02
C SER A 339 7.36 27.16 -9.88
N GLY A 340 8.05 26.74 -10.93
CA GLY A 340 9.49 26.73 -10.98
C GLY A 340 10.02 26.59 -12.39
N TYR A 341 11.27 26.19 -12.51
CA TYR A 341 11.98 25.98 -13.76
C TYR A 341 12.59 24.59 -13.77
N PHE A 342 12.63 23.95 -14.94
CA PHE A 342 13.30 22.68 -15.11
C PHE A 342 14.40 22.79 -16.16
N CYS A 343 15.55 22.22 -15.83
CA CYS A 343 16.73 22.17 -16.68
C CYS A 343 16.75 20.83 -17.44
N PRO A 344 16.54 20.81 -18.78
CA PRO A 344 16.32 19.59 -19.56
C PRO A 344 17.53 18.66 -19.70
N ASN A 345 18.76 19.17 -19.67
CA ASN A 345 19.99 18.41 -19.80
C ASN A 345 20.54 17.96 -18.44
N SER A 346 20.41 18.79 -17.40
CA SER A 346 20.84 18.42 -16.05
C SER A 346 19.81 17.59 -15.31
N HIS A 347 18.55 17.60 -15.76
CA HIS A 347 17.37 16.99 -15.11
C HIS A 347 17.16 17.48 -13.67
N ILE A 348 17.36 18.79 -13.46
CA ILE A 348 17.27 19.39 -12.12
C ILE A 348 16.10 20.38 -12.08
N PRO A 349 15.14 20.22 -11.15
CA PRO A 349 14.14 21.24 -10.84
C PRO A 349 14.77 22.40 -10.06
N MET A 350 14.52 23.64 -10.44
CA MET A 350 15.03 24.84 -9.76
C MET A 350 13.95 25.92 -9.58
N LEU A 351 14.09 26.77 -8.55
CA LEU A 351 13.19 27.91 -8.34
C LEU A 351 13.60 29.16 -9.14
N ASN A 352 14.85 29.22 -9.59
CA ASN A 352 15.40 30.31 -10.37
C ASN A 352 15.73 29.84 -11.80
N PRO A 353 15.69 30.73 -12.81
CA PRO A 353 15.97 30.39 -14.20
C PRO A 353 17.48 30.25 -14.50
N GLU A 354 18.28 29.74 -13.56
CA GLU A 354 19.72 29.59 -13.69
C GLU A 354 20.08 28.10 -13.66
N CYS A 355 20.34 27.51 -14.83
CA CYS A 355 20.78 26.12 -14.91
C CYS A 355 22.27 25.98 -14.55
N PRO A 356 22.68 24.86 -13.92
CA PRO A 356 24.07 24.63 -13.53
C PRO A 356 24.98 24.39 -14.74
N LEU A 357 24.45 23.88 -15.86
CA LEU A 357 25.23 23.65 -17.07
C LEU A 357 25.29 24.91 -17.95
N PRO A 358 26.48 25.32 -18.41
CA PRO A 358 26.62 26.44 -19.32
C PRO A 358 25.88 26.18 -20.66
N GLY A 359 24.99 27.09 -21.05
CA GLY A 359 24.28 27.04 -22.33
C GLY A 359 22.97 26.24 -22.31
N GLU A 360 22.56 25.75 -21.15
CA GLU A 360 21.25 25.12 -20.95
C GLU A 360 20.16 26.18 -20.72
N GLU A 361 19.08 26.12 -21.51
CA GLU A 361 17.91 27.00 -21.34
C GLU A 361 16.87 26.30 -20.47
N PRO A 362 16.55 26.82 -19.26
CA PRO A 362 15.45 26.31 -18.47
C PRO A 362 14.10 26.65 -19.10
N TYR A 363 13.12 25.78 -18.93
CA TYR A 363 11.72 26.09 -19.23
C TYR A 363 10.89 26.17 -17.93
N PRO A 364 9.87 27.05 -17.87
CA PRO A 364 9.01 27.18 -16.70
C PRO A 364 8.07 25.97 -16.57
N VAL A 365 7.86 25.49 -15.35
CA VAL A 365 6.92 24.42 -14.99
C VAL A 365 5.89 24.98 -14.01
N GLU A 366 4.62 24.64 -14.19
CA GLU A 366 3.53 25.08 -13.28
C GLU A 366 3.62 24.40 -11.92
N ASP A 367 3.92 23.10 -11.90
CA ASP A 367 4.15 22.33 -10.68
C ASP A 367 5.53 21.66 -10.69
N ILE A 368 6.48 22.27 -9.98
CA ILE A 368 7.83 21.73 -9.78
C ILE A 368 7.87 20.62 -8.72
N VAL A 369 6.80 20.43 -7.96
CA VAL A 369 6.73 19.37 -6.93
C VAL A 369 6.82 18.01 -7.60
N ASP A 370 6.20 17.84 -8.76
CA ASP A 370 6.33 16.63 -9.58
C ASP A 370 7.80 16.37 -9.95
N GLU A 371 8.52 17.36 -10.45
CA GLU A 371 9.94 17.20 -10.77
C GLU A 371 10.80 16.94 -9.51
N THR A 372 10.38 17.48 -8.37
CA THR A 372 11.02 17.23 -7.06
C THR A 372 10.84 15.79 -6.60
N ILE A 373 9.66 15.21 -6.82
CA ILE A 373 9.37 13.80 -6.55
C ILE A 373 10.23 12.90 -7.43
N GLU A 374 10.37 13.21 -8.74
CA GLU A 374 11.26 12.44 -9.62
C GLU A 374 12.71 12.49 -9.15
N LEU A 375 13.20 13.66 -8.76
CA LEU A 375 14.57 13.78 -8.24
C LEU A 375 14.75 12.99 -6.93
N ALA A 376 13.76 13.01 -6.03
CA ALA A 376 13.78 12.23 -4.80
C ALA A 376 13.79 10.71 -5.08
N LEU A 377 13.03 10.24 -6.08
CA LEU A 377 13.06 8.85 -6.52
C LEU A 377 14.45 8.46 -7.07
N ASP A 378 15.08 9.34 -7.84
CA ASP A 378 16.43 9.09 -8.38
C ASP A 378 17.48 8.95 -7.27
N GLU A 379 17.35 9.76 -6.22
CA GLU A 379 18.18 9.70 -5.01
C GLU A 379 17.79 8.59 -4.01
N ARG A 380 16.79 7.76 -4.36
CA ARG A 380 16.24 6.69 -3.50
C ARG A 380 15.76 7.21 -2.14
N ALA A 381 15.11 8.36 -2.13
CA ALA A 381 14.38 8.83 -0.96
C ALA A 381 13.00 8.19 -0.92
N ALA A 382 12.53 7.87 0.29
CA ALA A 382 11.14 7.46 0.50
C ALA A 382 10.21 8.66 0.31
N ILE A 383 9.02 8.45 -0.24
CA ILE A 383 8.06 9.52 -0.52
C ILE A 383 6.80 9.32 0.31
N GLU A 384 6.42 10.36 1.03
CA GLU A 384 5.24 10.35 1.89
C GLU A 384 4.34 11.52 1.51
N ILE A 385 3.12 11.20 1.06
CA ILE A 385 2.13 12.20 0.68
C ILE A 385 1.17 12.42 1.85
N ILE A 386 1.15 13.65 2.35
CA ILE A 386 0.29 14.04 3.47
C ILE A 386 -1.06 14.50 2.93
N VAL A 387 -2.07 13.64 3.08
CA VAL A 387 -3.43 13.87 2.59
C VAL A 387 -4.23 14.72 3.57
N ARG A 388 -4.05 14.52 4.89
CA ARG A 388 -4.83 15.23 5.91
C ARG A 388 -4.60 16.75 5.91
N GLU A 389 -5.64 17.53 5.58
CA GLU A 389 -5.59 19.00 5.53
C GLU A 389 -5.09 19.66 6.84
N ASP A 390 -5.39 19.07 8.00
CA ASP A 390 -4.95 19.60 9.29
C ASP A 390 -3.44 19.45 9.51
N LEU A 391 -2.85 18.39 8.94
CA LEU A 391 -1.41 18.13 8.98
C LEU A 391 -0.68 18.94 7.90
N GLN A 392 -1.27 19.10 6.71
CA GLN A 392 -0.71 19.94 5.64
C GLN A 392 -0.44 21.37 6.13
N LYS A 393 -1.33 21.94 6.96
CA LYS A 393 -1.16 23.31 7.51
C LYS A 393 -0.06 23.44 8.56
N LYS A 394 0.50 22.32 9.06
CA LYS A 394 1.57 22.36 10.08
C LYS A 394 2.95 22.62 9.49
N PHE A 395 3.12 22.48 8.18
CA PHE A 395 4.39 22.71 7.49
C PHE A 395 4.20 23.41 6.14
N ASP A 396 5.27 23.97 5.58
CA ASP A 396 5.30 24.79 4.37
C ASP A 396 5.24 23.95 3.08
N GLY A 397 4.23 23.09 2.96
CA GLY A 397 3.89 22.31 1.77
C GLY A 397 4.81 21.14 1.43
N VAL A 398 6.13 21.35 1.53
CA VAL A 398 7.16 20.32 1.31
C VAL A 398 8.13 20.30 2.49
N GLY A 399 8.44 19.10 2.96
CA GLY A 399 9.38 18.85 4.04
C GLY A 399 10.28 17.67 3.72
N ALA A 400 11.43 17.58 4.38
CA ALA A 400 12.32 16.44 4.22
C ALA A 400 12.97 16.05 5.55
N LEU A 401 12.99 14.75 5.81
CA LEU A 401 13.81 14.12 6.84
C LEU A 401 15.17 13.78 6.22
N LEU A 402 16.25 14.13 6.92
CA LEU A 402 17.60 14.05 6.37
C LEU A 402 18.34 12.80 6.85
N ARG A 403 19.31 12.35 6.05
CA ARG A 403 20.22 11.24 6.35
C ARG A 403 21.28 11.67 7.34
N TRP A 404 21.81 12.89 7.21
CA TRP A 404 22.78 13.50 8.11
C TRP A 404 22.42 14.95 8.44
N LYS A 405 23.06 15.47 9.49
CA LYS A 405 22.80 16.78 10.05
C LYS A 405 23.41 17.90 9.18
N ILE A 406 22.68 19.01 9.03
CA ILE A 406 23.12 20.26 8.39
C ILE A 406 24.09 21.04 9.29
#